data_AF-A0A357LDY2-F1
#
_entry.id   AF-A0A357LDY2-F1
#
_cell.length_a   1.000
_cell.length_b   1.000
_cell.length_c   1.000
_cell.angle_alpha   90.00
_cell.angle_beta   90.00
_cell.angle_gamma   90.00
#
_symmetry.space_group_name_H-M   'P 1'
#
loop_
_entity.id
_entity.type
_entity.pdbx_description
1 polymer ?
#
loop_
_entity_poly.entity_id
_entity_poly.type
_entity_poly.pdbx_seq_one_letter_code
_entity_poly.pdbx_strand_id
1 'polypeptide(L)' 'AGALASVRHLKESNIEREAHQARVADVRGRLHAYGIPTLDNPSHIVPVMVKDPVKCKWISDWLMERHGIYVQPI' A
#
# COMPACT_ATOMS: atom_id res chain seq x y z
N ALA A 1 -5.01 -26.55 -8.44
CA ALA A 1 -5.99 -25.98 -9.40
C ALA A 1 -6.07 -24.45 -9.34
N GLY A 2 -6.26 -23.82 -8.17
CA GLY A 2 -6.47 -22.36 -8.06
C GLY A 2 -5.35 -21.45 -8.60
N ALA A 3 -4.08 -21.75 -8.31
CA ALA A 3 -2.95 -20.96 -8.82
C ALA A 3 -2.90 -20.92 -10.36
N LEU A 4 -3.14 -22.07 -11.02
CA LEU A 4 -3.17 -22.15 -12.48
C LEU A 4 -4.32 -21.30 -13.08
N ALA A 5 -5.49 -21.30 -12.44
CA ALA A 5 -6.61 -20.46 -12.86
C ALA A 5 -6.28 -18.97 -12.74
N SER A 6 -5.68 -18.55 -11.62
CA SER A 6 -5.23 -17.16 -11.41
C SER A 6 -4.25 -16.69 -12.48
N VAL A 7 -3.23 -17.52 -12.79
CA VAL A 7 -2.24 -17.18 -13.82
C VAL A 7 -2.88 -17.05 -15.20
N ARG A 8 -3.82 -17.94 -15.58
CA ARG A 8 -4.52 -17.83 -16.86
C ARG A 8 -5.33 -16.54 -16.94
N HIS A 9 -6.12 -16.26 -15.89
CA HIS A 9 -6.93 -15.05 -15.81
C HIS A 9 -6.09 -13.76 -15.91
N LEU A 10 -5.06 -13.62 -15.07
CA LEU A 10 -4.22 -12.41 -15.02
C LEU A 10 -3.31 -12.23 -16.24
N LYS A 11 -3.13 -13.27 -17.07
CA LYS A 11 -2.42 -13.14 -18.36
C LYS A 11 -3.28 -12.43 -19.41
N GLU A 12 -4.60 -12.61 -19.35
CA GLU A 12 -5.54 -12.07 -20.35
C GLU A 12 -6.17 -10.75 -19.88
N SER A 13 -6.42 -10.60 -18.57
CA SER A 13 -7.02 -9.40 -18.00
C SER A 13 -5.97 -8.39 -17.53
N ASN A 14 -6.14 -7.13 -17.96
CA ASN A 14 -5.39 -5.98 -17.46
C ASN A 14 -6.19 -5.12 -16.46
N ILE A 15 -7.49 -5.37 -16.30
CA ILE A 15 -8.39 -4.56 -15.48
C ILE A 15 -7.89 -4.47 -14.04
N GLU A 16 -7.42 -5.59 -13.48
CA GLU A 16 -6.87 -5.64 -12.12
C GLU A 16 -5.61 -4.79 -11.98
N ARG A 17 -4.73 -4.78 -12.99
CA ARG A 17 -3.49 -4.00 -12.98
C ARG A 17 -3.81 -2.51 -13.05
N GLU A 18 -4.72 -2.11 -13.93
CA GLU A 18 -5.14 -0.71 -14.08
C GLU A 18 -5.80 -0.19 -12.81
N ALA A 19 -6.74 -0.96 -12.26
CA ALA A 19 -7.38 -0.64 -10.98
C ALA A 19 -6.37 -0.54 -9.85
N HIS A 20 -5.39 -1.45 -9.78
CA HIS A 20 -4.32 -1.42 -8.79
C HIS A 20 -3.48 -0.15 -8.90
N GLN A 21 -3.03 0.23 -10.11
CA GLN A 21 -2.26 1.46 -10.30
C GLN A 21 -3.07 2.72 -9.95
N ALA A 22 -4.36 2.76 -10.32
CA ALA A 22 -5.24 3.87 -9.95
C ALA A 22 -5.39 4.01 -8.43
N ARG A 23 -5.51 2.90 -7.69
CA ARG A 23 -5.56 2.92 -6.22
C ARG A 23 -4.24 3.40 -5.59
N VAL A 24 -3.11 2.97 -6.13
CA VAL A 24 -1.79 3.44 -5.68
C VAL A 24 -1.67 4.96 -5.87
N ALA A 25 -2.08 5.48 -7.02
CA ALA A 25 -2.07 6.92 -7.28
C ALA A 25 -2.98 7.70 -6.33
N ASP A 26 -4.19 7.20 -6.06
CA ASP A 26 -5.13 7.82 -5.11
C ASP A 26 -4.56 7.85 -3.68
N VAL A 27 -4.00 6.73 -3.19
CA VAL A 27 -3.39 6.67 -1.85
C VAL A 27 -2.20 7.64 -1.75
N ARG A 28 -1.28 7.63 -2.73
CA ARG A 28 -0.14 8.57 -2.75
C ARG A 28 -0.61 10.02 -2.75
N GLY A 29 -1.57 10.36 -3.62
CA GLY A 29 -2.12 11.70 -3.74
C GLY A 29 -2.74 12.19 -2.43
N ARG A 30 -3.50 11.33 -1.75
CA ARG A 30 -4.11 11.67 -0.45
C ARG A 30 -3.07 11.83 0.65
N LEU A 31 -2.11 10.91 0.76
CA LEU A 31 -1.03 11.03 1.75
C LEU A 31 -0.26 12.34 1.57
N HIS A 32 0.09 12.67 0.32
CA HIS A 32 0.76 13.92 0.00
C HIS A 32 -0.09 15.16 0.33
N ALA A 33 -1.40 15.13 0.03
CA ALA A 33 -2.32 16.21 0.38
C ALA A 33 -2.43 16.44 1.91
N TYR A 34 -2.25 15.39 2.71
CA TYR A 34 -2.17 15.48 4.17
C TYR A 34 -0.76 15.76 4.72
N GLY A 35 0.22 16.02 3.85
CA GLY A 35 1.60 16.31 4.24
C GLY A 35 2.38 15.08 4.74
N ILE A 36 1.92 13.86 4.43
CA ILE A 36 2.61 12.62 4.76
C ILE A 36 3.49 12.23 3.56
N PRO A 37 4.82 12.38 3.65
CA PRO A 37 5.70 12.10 2.52
C PRO A 37 5.84 10.60 2.29
N THR A 38 5.65 10.18 1.04
CA THR A 38 5.97 8.84 0.57
C THR A 38 7.28 8.86 -0.22
N LEU A 39 8.01 7.75 -0.26
CA LEU A 39 9.16 7.63 -1.17
C LEU A 39 8.67 7.34 -2.59
N ASP A 40 9.01 8.23 -3.52
CA ASP A 40 8.66 8.09 -4.93
C ASP A 40 9.35 6.88 -5.55
N ASN A 41 8.57 6.09 -6.29
CA ASN A 41 9.05 4.93 -7.03
C ASN A 41 8.08 4.56 -8.16
N PRO A 42 8.58 3.98 -9.27
CA PRO A 42 7.75 3.56 -10.39
C PRO A 42 7.04 2.21 -10.14
N SER A 43 6.79 1.83 -8.88
CA SER A 43 6.12 0.59 -8.50
C SER A 43 4.76 0.85 -7.82
N HIS A 44 4.09 -0.22 -7.43
CA HIS A 44 2.83 -0.16 -6.69
C HIS A 44 3.03 -0.02 -5.16
N ILE A 45 4.26 -0.02 -4.66
CA ILE A 45 4.57 0.08 -3.23
C ILE A 45 4.54 1.55 -2.79
N VAL A 46 3.95 1.84 -1.63
CA VAL A 46 3.82 3.19 -1.06
C VAL A 46 4.54 3.27 0.30
N PRO A 47 5.86 3.52 0.32
CA PRO A 47 6.63 3.56 1.56
C PRO A 47 6.41 4.89 2.29
N VAL A 48 6.08 4.83 3.57
CA VAL A 48 6.01 6.01 4.47
C VAL A 48 7.15 5.92 5.48
N MET A 49 8.10 6.85 5.41
CA MET A 49 9.30 6.79 6.25
C MET A 49 9.08 7.43 7.62
N VAL A 50 9.11 6.61 8.68
CA VAL A 50 9.01 7.08 10.07
C VAL A 50 10.37 7.42 10.69
N LYS A 51 11.45 6.75 10.24
CA LYS A 51 12.85 6.95 10.67
C LYS A 51 13.16 6.68 12.16
N ASP A 52 12.19 6.24 12.93
CA ASP A 52 12.33 5.86 14.34
C ASP A 52 11.58 4.54 14.56
N PRO A 53 12.28 3.46 14.98
CA PRO A 53 11.68 2.14 15.09
C PRO A 53 10.61 2.06 16.19
N VAL A 54 10.77 2.80 17.29
CA VAL A 54 9.80 2.83 18.39
C VAL A 54 8.52 3.53 17.93
N LYS A 55 8.66 4.67 17.23
CA LYS A 55 7.51 5.39 16.66
C LYS A 55 6.84 4.58 15.55
N CYS A 56 7.60 3.87 14.72
CA CYS A 56 7.06 3.04 13.65
C CYS A 56 6.13 1.96 14.20
N LYS A 57 6.59 1.24 15.24
CA LYS A 57 5.77 0.26 15.95
C LYS A 57 4.53 0.92 16.57
N TRP A 58 4.71 2.03 17.29
CA TRP A 58 3.60 2.73 17.93
C TRP A 58 2.52 3.18 16.94
N ILE A 59 2.89 3.72 15.78
CA ILE A 59 1.94 4.13 14.73
C ILE A 59 1.20 2.90 14.19
N SER A 60 1.89 1.81 13.91
CA SER A 60 1.27 0.55 13.46
C SER A 60 0.24 0.05 14.47
N ASP A 61 0.61 -0.04 15.74
CA ASP A 61 -0.29 -0.49 16.81
C ASP A 61 -1.50 0.44 16.92
N TRP A 62 -1.27 1.76 16.89
CA TRP A 62 -2.31 2.77 16.96
C TRP A 62 -3.31 2.67 15.80
N LEU A 63 -2.83 2.48 14.56
CA LEU A 63 -3.67 2.28 13.37
C LEU A 63 -4.51 1.01 13.47
N MET A 64 -3.94 -0.09 13.97
CA MET A 64 -4.67 -1.34 14.13
C MET A 64 -5.73 -1.23 15.24
N GLU A 65 -5.35 -0.77 16.43
CA GLU A 65 -6.22 -0.73 17.60
C GLU A 65 -7.39 0.25 17.47
N ARG A 66 -7.16 1.42 16.86
CA ARG A 66 -8.16 2.49 16.81
C ARG A 66 -8.89 2.59 15.47
N HIS A 67 -8.27 2.12 14.40
CA HIS A 67 -8.80 2.28 13.05
C HIS A 67 -9.00 0.96 12.31
N GLY A 68 -8.57 -0.18 12.88
CA GLY A 68 -8.63 -1.48 12.21
C GLY A 68 -7.73 -1.56 10.98
N ILE A 69 -6.71 -0.70 10.89
CA ILE A 69 -5.79 -0.62 9.75
C ILE A 69 -4.49 -1.32 10.13
N TYR A 70 -4.23 -2.47 9.51
CA TYR A 70 -2.98 -3.20 9.70
C TYR A 70 -1.93 -2.76 8.67
N VAL A 71 -0.80 -2.23 9.16
CA VAL A 71 0.40 -1.94 8.37
C VAL A 71 1.62 -2.34 9.18
N GLN A 72 2.37 -3.34 8.72
CA GLN A 72 3.54 -3.85 9.42
C GLN A 72 4.62 -2.76 9.58
N PRO A 73 5.20 -2.56 10.77
CA PRO A 73 6.37 -1.70 10.95
C PRO A 73 7.61 -2.39 10.37
N ILE A 74 8.28 -1.72 9.43
CA ILE A 74 9.49 -2.16 8.73
C ILE A 74 10.60 -1.13 8.95
#